data_AF-A0A384D4Y2-F1
#
_entry.id   AF-A0A384D4Y2-F1
#
_cell.length_a   1.000
_cell.length_b   1.000
_cell.length_c   1.000
_cell.angle_alpha   90.00
_cell.angle_beta   90.00
_cell.angle_gamma   90.00
#
_symmetry.space_group_name_H-M   'P 1'
#
loop_
_entity.id
_entity.type
_entity.pdbx_description
1 polymer ?
#
loop_
_entity_poly.entity_id
_entity_poly.type
_entity_poly.pdbx_seq_one_letter_code
_entity_poly.pdbx_strand_id
1 'polypeptide(L)' 'MCSHKTFRIKQFLAKKQKQNCPIPQWIQLKNGHKIRHYSKRRHWRRTMLGKRMQLDSYLKPYAKINSKLNIDLNL' A
#
# COMPACT_ATOMS: atom_id res chain seq x y z
N MET A 1 18.64 14.05 12.08
CA MET A 1 17.37 14.72 11.69
C MET A 1 16.46 13.71 11.00
N CYS A 2 15.13 13.81 11.19
CA CYS A 2 14.19 12.99 10.44
C CYS A 2 14.11 13.46 8.98
N SER A 3 13.87 12.53 8.04
CA SER A 3 13.63 12.86 6.63
C SER A 3 12.39 13.76 6.51
N HIS A 4 12.51 14.87 5.78
CA HIS A 4 11.37 15.69 5.39
C HIS A 4 10.45 14.90 4.46
N LYS A 5 9.18 14.76 4.87
CA LYS A 5 8.14 14.01 4.14
C LYS A 5 6.93 14.89 3.93
N THR A 6 6.29 14.74 2.78
CA THR A 6 5.02 15.42 2.48
C THR A 6 3.90 14.91 3.38
N PHE A 7 2.86 15.72 3.57
CA PHE A 7 1.71 15.39 4.42
C PHE A 7 1.01 14.09 3.97
N ARG A 8 0.87 13.87 2.66
CA ARG A 8 0.27 12.65 2.09
C ARG A 8 1.04 11.39 2.49
N ILE A 9 2.38 11.44 2.48
CA ILE A 9 3.22 10.32 2.91
C ILE A 9 3.06 10.08 4.41
N LYS A 10 3.01 11.15 5.22
CA LYS A 10 2.78 11.02 6.68
C LYS A 10 1.44 10.36 6.98
N GLN A 11 0.36 10.76 6.30
CA GLN A 11 -0.96 10.12 6.44
C GLN A 11 -0.93 8.63 6.04
N PHE A 12 -0.28 8.30 4.92
CA PHE A 12 -0.15 6.91 4.49
C PHE A 12 0.59 6.05 5.53
N LEU A 13 1.71 6.54 6.04
CA LEU A 13 2.50 5.85 7.06
C LEU A 13 1.67 5.66 8.34
N ALA A 14 0.97 6.70 8.80
CA ALA A 14 0.10 6.61 9.97
C ALA A 14 -1.03 5.58 9.77
N LYS A 15 -1.66 5.55 8.59
CA LYS A 15 -2.68 4.54 8.26
C LYS A 15 -2.10 3.12 8.26
N LYS A 16 -0.91 2.92 7.69
CA LYS A 16 -0.24 1.61 7.66
C LYS A 16 0.20 1.15 9.05
N GLN A 17 0.58 2.07 9.92
CA GLN A 17 0.86 1.76 11.32
C GLN A 17 -0.42 1.31 12.04
N LYS A 18 -1.53 2.04 11.88
CA LYS A 18 -2.83 1.68 12.48
C LYS A 18 -3.38 0.33 11.99
N GLN A 19 -3.17 -0.01 10.71
CA GLN A 19 -3.61 -1.29 10.14
C GLN A 19 -2.81 -2.50 10.65
N ASN A 20 -1.62 -2.29 11.23
CA ASN A 20 -0.74 -3.38 11.66
C ASN A 20 -0.98 -3.82 13.11
N CYS A 21 -2.23 -3.78 13.57
CA CYS A 21 -2.64 -4.18 14.91
C CYS A 21 -3.09 -5.66 14.97
N PRO A 22 -2.99 -6.32 16.13
CA PRO A 22 -3.59 -7.63 16.35
C PRO A 22 -5.12 -7.57 16.39
N ILE A 23 -5.77 -8.70 16.15
CA ILE A 23 -7.24 -8.82 16.26
C ILE A 23 -7.64 -8.71 17.74
N PRO A 24 -8.62 -7.85 18.08
CA PRO A 24 -9.17 -7.78 19.43
C PRO A 24 -9.77 -9.10 19.91
N GLN A 25 -9.55 -9.43 21.18
CA GLN A 25 -9.98 -10.69 21.78
C GLN A 25 -11.49 -10.93 21.67
N TRP A 26 -12.31 -9.92 21.91
CA TRP A 26 -13.77 -10.04 21.87
C TRP A 26 -14.31 -10.42 20.48
N ILE A 27 -13.58 -10.13 19.40
CA ILE A 27 -13.95 -10.57 18.04
C ILE A 27 -13.75 -12.09 17.91
N GLN A 28 -12.71 -12.64 18.54
CA GLN A 28 -12.45 -14.08 18.53
C GLN A 28 -13.50 -14.86 19.32
N LEU A 29 -14.07 -14.24 20.36
CA LEU A 29 -15.10 -14.84 21.21
C LEU A 29 -16.51 -14.80 20.59
N LYS A 30 -16.71 -14.14 19.44
CA LYS A 30 -18.00 -14.12 18.77
C LYS A 30 -18.29 -15.46 18.09
N ASN A 31 -19.46 -16.03 18.37
CA ASN A 31 -19.91 -17.29 17.79
C ASN A 31 -19.95 -17.22 16.25
N GLY A 32 -19.53 -18.30 15.59
CA GLY A 32 -19.54 -18.41 14.12
C GLY A 32 -18.38 -17.72 13.40
N HIS A 33 -17.47 -17.04 14.09
CA HIS A 33 -16.30 -16.42 13.47
C HIS A 33 -15.13 -17.41 13.28
N LYS A 34 -14.63 -17.51 12.04
CA LYS A 34 -13.48 -18.37 11.67
C LYS A 34 -12.12 -17.65 11.74
N ILE A 35 -12.11 -16.34 12.01
CA ILE A 35 -10.90 -15.50 11.92
C ILE A 35 -10.09 -15.62 13.22
N ARG A 36 -8.92 -16.26 13.18
CA ARG A 36 -8.00 -16.43 14.33
C ARG A 36 -6.88 -15.38 14.40
N HIS A 37 -6.37 -14.97 13.25
CA HIS A 37 -5.25 -14.03 13.15
C HIS A 37 -5.43 -13.11 11.94
N TYR A 38 -4.78 -11.93 11.96
CA TYR A 38 -4.86 -10.98 10.86
C TYR A 38 -3.90 -11.38 9.74
N SER A 39 -4.43 -11.97 8.67
CA SER A 39 -3.63 -12.47 7.54
C SER A 39 -2.84 -11.38 6.81
N LYS A 40 -3.30 -10.13 6.86
CA LYS A 40 -2.63 -8.98 6.21
C LYS A 40 -1.63 -8.27 7.14
N ARG A 41 -1.31 -8.84 8.31
CA ARG A 41 -0.34 -8.27 9.25
C ARG A 41 1.04 -8.32 8.62
N ARG A 42 1.84 -7.28 8.82
CA ARG A 42 3.15 -7.14 8.17
C ARG A 42 4.26 -6.95 9.18
N HIS A 43 5.36 -7.68 9.00
CA HIS A 43 6.60 -7.40 9.71
C HIS A 43 7.52 -6.52 8.85
N TRP A 44 8.15 -5.50 9.46
CA TRP A 44 8.89 -4.49 8.73
C TRP A 44 10.16 -5.00 8.05
N ARG A 45 10.79 -6.05 8.59
CA ARG A 45 11.97 -6.70 7.96
C ARG A 45 11.60 -7.65 6.81
N ARG A 46 10.38 -8.22 6.82
CA ARG A 46 9.97 -9.26 5.85
C ARG A 46 9.33 -8.69 4.60
N THR A 47 8.68 -7.53 4.69
CA THR A 47 7.97 -6.93 3.56
C THR A 47 8.10 -5.42 3.64
N MET A 48 8.61 -4.77 2.61
CA MET A 48 8.71 -3.31 2.59
C MET A 48 7.34 -2.66 2.31
N LEU A 49 7.12 -1.45 2.85
CA LEU A 49 5.99 -0.63 2.42
C LEU A 49 6.29 -0.16 0.99
N GLY A 50 5.61 -0.76 0.00
CA GLY A 50 5.80 -0.42 -1.40
C GLY A 50 5.67 1.09 -1.60
N LYS A 51 6.73 1.72 -2.09
CA LYS A 51 6.77 3.15 -2.43
C LYS A 51 5.99 3.44 -3.72
N ARG A 52 4.82 2.81 -3.90
CA ARG A 52 3.99 3.00 -5.10
C ARG A 52 3.60 4.47 -5.29
N MET A 53 3.56 5.24 -4.19
CA MET A 53 3.32 6.69 -4.23
C MET A 53 4.52 7.53 -4.73
N GLN A 54 5.76 7.01 -4.72
CA GLN A 54 6.87 7.70 -5.39
C GLN A 54 6.77 7.48 -6.90
N LEU A 55 6.58 6.24 -7.36
CA LEU A 55 6.42 5.94 -8.79
C LEU A 55 5.22 6.68 -9.41
N ASP A 56 4.08 6.78 -8.71
CA ASP A 56 2.92 7.52 -9.20
C ASP A 56 3.13 9.04 -9.24
N SER A 57 4.09 9.61 -8.49
CA SER A 57 4.45 11.03 -8.63
C SER A 57 5.50 11.27 -9.72
N TYR A 58 6.43 10.34 -9.93
CA TYR A 58 7.48 10.45 -10.93
C TYR A 58 7.03 10.04 -12.35
N LEU A 59 6.04 9.14 -12.50
CA LEU A 59 5.60 8.61 -13.80
C LEU A 59 4.34 9.30 -14.38
N LYS A 60 3.60 10.10 -13.59
CA LYS A 60 2.40 10.80 -14.09
C LYS A 60 2.63 11.79 -15.25
N PRO A 61 3.76 12.52 -15.37
CA PRO A 61 3.98 13.34 -16.56
C PRO A 61 4.35 12.53 -17.82
N TYR A 62 4.86 11.30 -17.68
CA TYR A 62 5.29 10.46 -18.81
C TYR A 62 4.21 9.47 -19.30
N ALA A 63 3.16 9.24 -18.52
CA ALA A 63 2.04 8.36 -18.88
C ALA A 63 1.18 8.88 -20.06
N LYS A 64 1.41 10.11 -20.54
CA LYS A 64 0.70 10.70 -21.69
C LYS A 64 1.39 10.43 -23.04
N ILE A 65 2.59 9.82 -23.04
CA ILE A 65 3.41 9.64 -24.24
C ILE A 65 3.11 8.29 -24.94
N ASN A 66 2.66 7.26 -24.21
CA ASN A 66 2.49 5.91 -24.76
C ASN A 66 1.07 5.56 -25.25
N SER A 67 0.13 6.51 -25.29
CA SER A 67 -1.20 6.28 -25.90
C SER A 67 -1.27 6.63 -27.39
N LYS A 68 -0.14 7.00 -28.02
CA LYS A 68 -0.06 7.45 -29.42
C LYS A 68 0.78 6.56 -30.34
N LEU A 69 1.32 5.43 -29.86
CA LEU A 69 2.16 4.51 -30.65
C LEU A 69 1.63 3.05 -30.64
N ASN A 70 0.32 2.86 -30.73
CA ASN A 70 -0.28 1.57 -31.10
C ASN A 70 -1.05 1.74 -32.41
N ILE A 71 -0.33 2.18 -33.44
CA ILE A 71 -0.73 2.06 -34.84
C ILE A 71 0.43 1.27 -35.46
N ASP A 72 0.09 0.12 -36.07
CA ASP A 72 0.94 -0.71 -36.94
C ASP A 72 1.89 -1.73 -36.29
N LEU A 73 1.33 -2.82 -35.74
CA LEU A 73 1.96 -4.15 -35.80
C LEU A 73 0.88 -5.20 -36.07
N ASN A 74 0.34 -5.18 -37.29
CA ASN A 74 -0.35 -6.28 -37.94
C ASN A 74 -0.15 -6.12 -39.46
N LEU A 75 0.98 -6.65 -39.93
CA LEU A 75 1.13 -7.27 -41.25
C LEU A 75 1.86 -8.61 -41.00
#